data_AF-A0A0C2G741-F1
#
_entry.id   AF-A0A0C2G741-F1
#
_cell.length_a   1.000
_cell.length_b   1.000
_cell.length_c   1.000
_cell.angle_alpha   90.00
_cell.angle_beta   90.00
_cell.angle_gamma   90.00
#
_symmetry.space_group_name_H-M   'P 1'
#
loop_
_entity.id
_entity.type
_entity.pdbx_description
1 polymer ?
#
loop_
_entity_poly.entity_id
_entity_poly.type
_entity_poly.pdbx_seq_one_letter_code
_entity_poly.pdbx_strand_id
1 'polypeptide(L)'
;MEAQLIQNGFVNLNWRLSACVLQPRTYSDKELVRVCAGKSIIKPQPGFVLTVSSQHVTEAEINALCSKAVYMEICMVIKDSHFKSLRCPMLKELRPCRPGRPAITIIRNFQFSILEIPSTIIFPKGVLIFEIRENPNLSIKIITVLKNICPQCHITANLACDLEGRKYSDKELVRACAGKTIIKPAPGWILVLSSAQTTEAEMNALCSKAIYMEICIEITKSEFKQLRCPHLRELRPCQPGRPAIKIVNNLYFELLEIPYTVVYPRGELILEIHEVPRMPTALIKRFQSFCKSCKITANLGCGLTKRNYSDAEMVAACAGKTIIKPAEGYMLIMSSDTVSEAEMNAVCAKAVYMEICIIIRNSKFRSLRCPHLRELKSCKPGVPAIRILGNPLLTEVSISKTLLYRIGTKTLEIRGNPRLSKKSIKALNKLCPECIIRRQP
;
A
#
# COMPACT_ATOMS: atom_id res chain seq x y z
N MET A 1 -16.40 -51.18 66.27
CA MET A 1 -15.72 -49.90 66.53
C MET A 1 -14.22 -50.15 66.40
N GLU A 2 -13.77 -50.65 65.24
CA GLU A 2 -13.39 -49.87 64.04
C GLU A 2 -12.30 -48.83 64.38
N ALA A 3 -11.01 -49.15 64.23
CA ALA A 3 -10.23 -49.36 62.98
C ALA A 3 -10.03 -48.03 62.21
N GLN A 4 -8.81 -47.47 62.20
CA GLN A 4 -7.70 -47.73 61.27
C GLN A 4 -7.57 -46.63 60.20
N LEU A 5 -6.31 -46.40 59.76
CA LEU A 5 -5.85 -45.72 58.54
C LEU A 5 -5.31 -44.28 58.68
N ILE A 6 -4.15 -44.15 59.34
CA ILE A 6 -3.09 -43.25 58.87
C ILE A 6 -1.89 -44.12 58.45
N GLN A 7 -2.10 -44.87 57.38
CA GLN A 7 -1.04 -45.32 56.49
C GLN A 7 -1.41 -44.82 55.11
N ASN A 8 -0.63 -43.88 54.58
CA ASN A 8 -0.20 -43.85 53.18
C ASN A 8 0.75 -42.67 52.96
N GLY A 9 2.01 -42.91 53.33
CA GLY A 9 3.18 -42.22 52.80
C GLY A 9 3.41 -42.56 51.32
N PHE A 10 2.43 -42.24 50.48
CA PHE A 10 2.53 -42.19 49.03
C PHE A 10 1.97 -40.84 48.58
N VAL A 11 2.64 -39.75 48.96
CA VAL A 11 2.57 -38.53 48.17
C VAL A 11 3.19 -38.90 46.82
N ASN A 12 2.32 -39.20 45.87
CA ASN A 12 2.55 -39.49 44.46
C ASN A 12 3.88 -38.89 43.96
N LEU A 13 4.97 -39.67 43.98
CA LEU A 13 6.31 -39.24 43.51
C LEU A 13 6.26 -38.72 42.06
N ASN A 14 5.28 -39.16 41.27
CA ASN A 14 5.00 -38.69 39.92
C ASN A 14 4.55 -37.22 39.83
N TRP A 15 3.97 -36.63 40.89
CA TRP A 15 3.53 -35.22 40.88
C TRP A 15 4.70 -34.25 41.05
N ARG A 16 5.72 -34.60 41.86
CA ARG A 16 6.91 -33.75 42.08
C ARG A 16 7.85 -33.74 40.87
N LEU A 17 7.93 -34.84 40.11
CA LEU A 17 8.75 -34.91 38.90
C LEU A 17 8.14 -34.12 37.73
N SER A 18 6.82 -33.97 37.72
CA SER A 18 6.06 -33.38 36.62
C SER A 18 5.70 -31.90 36.82
N ALA A 19 5.71 -31.38 38.05
CA ALA A 19 5.51 -29.95 38.32
C ALA A 19 6.78 -29.10 38.11
N CYS A 20 6.59 -27.84 37.69
CA CYS A 20 7.66 -26.84 37.67
C CYS A 20 7.86 -26.29 39.09
N VAL A 21 9.00 -26.61 39.70
CA VAL A 21 9.33 -26.17 41.07
C VAL A 21 10.02 -24.80 40.99
N LEU A 22 9.30 -23.76 41.41
CA LEU A 22 9.79 -22.38 41.39
C LEU A 22 10.01 -21.86 42.81
N GLN A 23 11.04 -21.03 42.98
CA GLN A 23 11.30 -20.22 44.15
C GLN A 23 10.36 -18.99 44.15
N PRO A 24 10.07 -18.41 45.34
CA PRO A 24 9.26 -17.20 45.47
C PRO A 24 10.06 -15.96 45.01
N ARG A 25 10.23 -15.80 43.70
CA ARG A 25 10.90 -14.65 43.07
C ARG A 25 10.39 -14.39 41.66
N THR A 26 10.82 -13.27 41.09
CA THR A 26 10.61 -12.97 39.67
C THR A 26 11.60 -13.77 38.82
N TYR A 27 11.13 -14.24 37.67
CA TYR A 27 11.92 -14.95 36.67
C TYR A 27 12.03 -14.11 35.41
N SER A 28 13.19 -14.14 34.77
CA SER A 28 13.26 -13.70 33.36
C SER A 28 12.55 -14.72 32.48
N ASP A 29 12.02 -14.28 31.35
CA ASP A 29 11.30 -15.16 30.42
C ASP A 29 12.14 -16.38 29.97
N LYS A 30 13.43 -16.15 29.65
CA LYS A 30 14.38 -17.20 29.28
C LYS A 30 14.59 -18.20 30.42
N GLU A 31 14.75 -17.70 31.64
CA GLU A 31 14.93 -18.54 32.81
C GLU A 31 13.68 -19.38 33.09
N LEU A 32 12.50 -18.76 33.03
CA LEU A 32 11.23 -19.43 33.23
C LEU A 32 11.05 -20.59 32.24
N VAL A 33 11.29 -20.35 30.94
CA VAL A 33 11.23 -21.41 29.93
C VAL A 33 12.21 -22.52 30.26
N ARG A 34 13.47 -22.20 30.55
CA ARG A 34 14.50 -23.21 30.86
C ARG A 34 14.10 -24.12 32.02
N VAL A 35 13.45 -23.57 33.05
CA VAL A 35 13.07 -24.33 34.26
C VAL A 35 11.75 -25.09 34.09
N CYS A 36 10.78 -24.51 33.38
CA CYS A 36 9.43 -25.06 33.28
C CYS A 36 9.13 -25.82 31.98
N ALA A 37 9.97 -25.75 30.94
CA ALA A 37 9.73 -26.47 29.70
C ALA A 37 9.56 -27.97 29.93
N GLY A 38 8.53 -28.55 29.30
CA GLY A 38 8.20 -29.97 29.43
C GLY A 38 7.57 -30.37 30.77
N LYS A 39 7.25 -29.43 31.66
CA LYS A 39 6.52 -29.70 32.91
C LYS A 39 5.01 -29.72 32.67
N SER A 40 4.28 -30.53 33.44
CA SER A 40 2.82 -30.67 33.37
C SER A 40 2.07 -29.62 34.19
N ILE A 41 2.70 -29.05 35.22
CA ILE A 41 2.08 -28.04 36.08
C ILE A 41 3.02 -26.85 36.18
N ILE A 42 2.55 -25.69 35.75
CA ILE A 42 3.29 -24.43 35.79
C ILE A 42 2.50 -23.45 36.64
N LYS A 43 2.97 -23.21 37.86
CA LYS A 43 2.27 -22.38 38.84
C LYS A 43 3.27 -21.55 39.65
N PRO A 44 3.02 -20.24 39.89
CA PRO A 44 3.88 -19.45 40.75
C PRO A 44 3.74 -19.87 42.22
N GLN A 45 4.74 -19.52 43.02
CA GLN A 45 4.58 -19.50 44.48
C GLN A 45 3.62 -18.36 44.89
N PRO A 46 2.91 -18.49 46.02
CA PRO A 46 2.05 -17.43 46.55
C PRO A 46 2.78 -16.07 46.60
N GLY A 47 2.14 -15.02 46.09
CA GLY A 47 2.69 -13.66 46.02
C GLY A 47 3.51 -13.35 44.76
N PHE A 48 3.79 -14.34 43.90
CA PHE A 48 4.55 -14.16 42.66
C PHE A 48 3.70 -14.44 41.43
N VAL A 49 4.18 -13.99 40.27
CA VAL A 49 3.49 -14.17 38.99
C VAL A 49 4.45 -14.62 37.91
N LEU A 50 3.95 -15.42 36.99
CA LEU A 50 4.71 -15.89 35.83
C LEU A 50 4.27 -15.11 34.60
N THR A 51 5.25 -14.59 33.87
CA THR A 51 5.05 -13.93 32.58
C THR A 51 6.07 -14.45 31.57
N VAL A 52 5.68 -14.52 30.31
CA VAL A 52 6.59 -14.83 29.20
C VAL A 52 6.19 -14.06 27.96
N SER A 53 7.16 -13.47 27.26
CA SER A 53 6.95 -12.60 26.10
C SER A 53 7.75 -13.06 24.87
N SER A 54 7.13 -12.97 23.70
CA SER A 54 7.78 -13.19 22.40
C SER A 54 8.93 -12.21 22.10
N GLN A 55 9.09 -11.16 22.92
CA GLN A 55 10.23 -10.25 22.83
C GLN A 55 11.52 -10.85 23.38
N HIS A 56 11.43 -11.85 24.26
CA HIS A 56 12.58 -12.41 24.97
C HIS A 56 12.78 -13.91 24.72
N VAL A 57 11.79 -14.60 24.17
CA VAL A 57 11.87 -16.04 23.85
C VAL A 57 11.52 -16.30 22.40
N THR A 58 11.99 -17.42 21.88
CA THR A 58 11.68 -17.92 20.53
C THR A 58 10.37 -18.69 20.51
N GLU A 59 9.83 -18.92 19.31
CA GLU A 59 8.63 -19.76 19.13
C GLU A 59 8.85 -21.19 19.65
N ALA A 60 10.04 -21.75 19.42
CA ALA A 60 10.37 -23.09 19.90
C ALA A 60 10.36 -23.16 21.44
N GLU A 61 10.90 -22.14 22.09
CA GLU A 61 10.95 -22.03 23.56
C GLU A 61 9.55 -21.89 24.19
N ILE A 62 8.70 -21.02 23.64
CA ILE A 62 7.33 -20.87 24.17
C ILE A 62 6.48 -22.13 23.93
N ASN A 63 6.66 -22.80 22.78
CA ASN A 63 5.97 -24.06 22.51
C ASN A 63 6.48 -25.19 23.41
N ALA A 64 7.79 -25.23 23.71
CA ALA A 64 8.35 -26.18 24.64
C ALA A 64 7.78 -26.00 26.06
N LEU A 65 7.55 -24.74 26.48
CA LEU A 65 6.90 -24.41 27.75
C LEU A 65 5.51 -25.05 27.88
N CYS A 66 4.72 -25.04 26.82
CA CYS A 66 3.33 -25.53 26.85
C CYS A 66 3.15 -26.98 26.38
N SER A 67 4.17 -27.57 25.74
CA SER A 67 4.08 -28.87 25.04
C SER A 67 3.50 -30.02 25.88
N LYS A 68 3.81 -30.05 27.18
CA LYS A 68 3.35 -31.06 28.15
C LYS A 68 2.46 -30.47 29.26
N ALA A 69 2.23 -29.16 29.24
CA ALA A 69 1.52 -28.48 30.31
C ALA A 69 0.04 -28.88 30.32
N VAL A 70 -0.44 -29.32 31.47
CA VAL A 70 -1.82 -29.69 31.77
C VAL A 70 -2.50 -28.59 32.59
N TYR A 71 -1.76 -27.94 33.48
CA TYR A 71 -2.20 -26.79 34.27
C TYR A 71 -1.20 -25.64 34.13
N MET A 72 -1.70 -24.43 33.88
CA MET A 72 -0.86 -23.22 33.84
C MET A 72 -1.52 -22.04 34.55
N GLU A 73 -0.75 -21.33 35.37
CA GLU A 73 -1.09 -20.01 35.92
C GLU A 73 -0.01 -19.00 35.50
N ILE A 74 -0.24 -18.33 34.38
CA ILE A 74 0.77 -17.53 33.66
C ILE A 74 0.11 -16.47 32.77
N CYS A 75 0.85 -15.41 32.43
CA CYS A 75 0.49 -14.51 31.33
C CYS A 75 1.50 -14.63 30.19
N MET A 76 1.06 -15.09 29.02
CA MET A 76 1.87 -15.21 27.82
C MET A 76 1.51 -14.09 26.84
N VAL A 77 2.52 -13.36 26.36
CA VAL A 77 2.33 -12.23 25.44
C VAL A 77 3.11 -12.47 24.16
N ILE A 78 2.40 -12.70 23.05
CA ILE A 78 2.95 -12.85 21.71
C ILE A 78 2.49 -11.62 20.90
N LYS A 79 3.38 -10.66 20.69
CA LYS A 79 2.99 -9.38 20.10
C LYS A 79 4.03 -8.89 19.10
N ASP A 80 3.54 -8.39 17.96
CA ASP A 80 4.37 -7.80 16.91
C ASP A 80 5.57 -8.72 16.55
N SER A 81 5.35 -10.04 16.51
CA SER A 81 6.39 -11.07 16.33
C SER A 81 6.25 -11.86 15.02
N HIS A 82 7.29 -12.63 14.69
CA HIS A 82 7.33 -13.56 13.55
C HIS A 82 6.81 -14.96 13.88
N PHE A 83 6.17 -15.14 15.04
CA PHE A 83 5.67 -16.44 15.43
C PHE A 83 4.58 -16.91 14.47
N LYS A 84 4.64 -18.18 14.10
CA LYS A 84 3.67 -18.89 13.26
C LYS A 84 2.68 -19.68 14.10
N SER A 85 3.12 -20.18 15.26
CA SER A 85 2.30 -21.06 16.09
C SER A 85 2.48 -20.90 17.59
N LEU A 86 1.40 -21.17 18.33
CA LEU A 86 1.42 -21.50 19.76
C LEU A 86 0.67 -22.83 19.95
N ARG A 87 1.32 -23.80 20.61
CA ARG A 87 0.81 -25.16 20.78
C ARG A 87 0.83 -25.58 22.24
N CYS A 88 -0.37 -25.81 22.79
CA CYS A 88 -0.60 -26.25 24.16
C CYS A 88 -1.48 -27.51 24.16
N PRO A 89 -1.08 -28.61 23.50
CA PRO A 89 -1.98 -29.72 23.14
C PRO A 89 -2.54 -30.50 24.35
N MET A 90 -1.87 -30.43 25.50
CA MET A 90 -2.25 -31.16 26.72
C MET A 90 -3.00 -30.30 27.75
N LEU A 91 -3.22 -29.02 27.45
CA LEU A 91 -3.70 -28.04 28.42
C LEU A 91 -5.15 -28.31 28.82
N LYS A 92 -5.36 -28.56 30.12
CA LYS A 92 -6.69 -28.79 30.71
C LYS A 92 -7.17 -27.60 31.52
N GLU A 93 -6.28 -26.88 32.22
CA GLU A 93 -6.64 -25.71 33.00
C GLU A 93 -5.69 -24.54 32.77
N LEU A 94 -6.25 -23.34 32.56
CA LEU A 94 -5.49 -22.11 32.39
C LEU A 94 -6.03 -21.01 33.29
N ARG A 95 -5.12 -20.37 34.01
CA ARG A 95 -5.41 -19.21 34.85
C ARG A 95 -4.53 -18.03 34.44
N PRO A 96 -5.08 -16.81 34.44
CA PRO A 96 -4.25 -15.64 34.21
C PRO A 96 -3.32 -15.43 35.39
N CYS A 97 -2.14 -14.87 35.14
CA CYS A 97 -1.19 -14.57 36.21
C CYS A 97 -1.71 -13.52 37.21
N ARG A 98 -2.69 -12.68 36.83
CA ARG A 98 -3.36 -11.69 37.69
C ARG A 98 -4.81 -11.42 37.22
N PRO A 99 -5.73 -11.03 38.13
CA PRO A 99 -7.06 -10.57 37.75
C PRO A 99 -7.02 -9.42 36.72
N GLY A 100 -7.97 -9.42 35.78
CA GLY A 100 -8.10 -8.39 34.74
C GLY A 100 -7.07 -8.48 33.59
N ARG A 101 -6.09 -9.39 33.66
CA ARG A 101 -5.16 -9.65 32.55
C ARG A 101 -5.51 -10.95 31.81
N PRO A 102 -5.43 -10.98 30.47
CA PRO A 102 -5.48 -12.23 29.72
C PRO A 102 -4.35 -13.17 30.13
N ALA A 103 -4.64 -14.47 30.17
CA ALA A 103 -3.62 -15.49 30.29
C ALA A 103 -2.80 -15.63 28.99
N ILE A 104 -3.43 -15.43 27.83
CA ILE A 104 -2.79 -15.48 26.51
C ILE A 104 -3.20 -14.26 25.70
N THR A 105 -2.21 -13.44 25.33
CA THR A 105 -2.36 -12.27 24.46
C THR A 105 -1.61 -12.51 23.16
N ILE A 106 -2.31 -12.48 22.02
CA ILE A 106 -1.72 -12.62 20.68
C ILE A 106 -2.18 -11.46 19.81
N ILE A 107 -1.29 -10.50 19.54
CA ILE A 107 -1.63 -9.25 18.86
C ILE A 107 -0.65 -8.93 17.72
N ARG A 108 -1.17 -8.64 16.53
CA ARG A 108 -0.37 -8.20 15.35
C ARG A 108 0.75 -9.14 14.96
N ASN A 109 0.50 -10.44 14.97
CA ASN A 109 1.45 -11.44 14.48
C ASN A 109 0.99 -11.90 13.09
N PHE A 110 1.54 -11.30 12.04
CA PHE A 110 1.02 -11.47 10.70
C PHE A 110 1.27 -12.87 10.14
N GLN A 111 2.31 -13.55 10.61
CA GLN A 111 2.62 -14.93 10.21
C GLN A 111 1.90 -15.99 11.06
N PHE A 112 1.19 -15.56 12.11
CA PHE A 112 0.57 -16.45 13.08
C PHE A 112 -0.68 -17.08 12.50
N SER A 113 -0.66 -18.40 12.35
CA SER A 113 -1.72 -19.17 11.69
C SER A 113 -2.23 -20.35 12.50
N ILE A 114 -1.48 -20.78 13.53
CA ILE A 114 -1.80 -21.95 14.33
C ILE A 114 -1.91 -21.56 15.81
N LEU A 115 -3.09 -21.75 16.39
CA LEU A 115 -3.28 -21.75 17.83
C LEU A 115 -3.93 -23.08 18.21
N GLU A 116 -3.18 -23.93 18.89
CA GLU A 116 -3.61 -25.26 19.29
C GLU A 116 -3.84 -25.26 20.80
N ILE A 117 -5.12 -25.16 21.19
CA ILE A 117 -5.60 -25.25 22.57
C ILE A 117 -6.78 -26.23 22.59
N PRO A 118 -6.79 -27.23 23.47
CA PRO A 118 -7.92 -28.14 23.62
C PRO A 118 -9.23 -27.40 23.89
N SER A 119 -10.30 -27.78 23.20
CA SER A 119 -11.64 -27.20 23.41
C SER A 119 -12.24 -27.53 24.78
N THR A 120 -11.67 -28.50 25.50
CA THR A 120 -12.07 -28.94 26.84
C THR A 120 -11.37 -28.18 27.97
N ILE A 121 -10.61 -27.13 27.65
CA ILE A 121 -9.91 -26.33 28.64
C ILE A 121 -10.89 -25.66 29.62
N ILE A 122 -10.57 -25.74 30.91
CA ILE A 122 -11.31 -25.05 31.97
C ILE A 122 -10.53 -23.84 32.48
N PHE A 123 -11.26 -22.82 32.91
CA PHE A 123 -10.71 -21.62 33.50
C PHE A 123 -11.72 -20.97 34.46
N PRO A 124 -11.28 -20.12 35.40
CA PRO A 124 -12.18 -19.48 36.36
C PRO A 124 -13.29 -18.67 35.66
N LYS A 125 -14.51 -18.70 36.21
CA LYS A 125 -15.63 -17.92 35.65
C LYS A 125 -15.35 -16.42 35.76
N GLY A 126 -15.75 -15.66 34.73
CA GLY A 126 -15.65 -14.20 34.71
C GLY A 126 -14.24 -13.64 34.54
N VAL A 127 -13.25 -14.47 34.22
CA VAL A 127 -11.88 -13.98 33.95
C VAL A 127 -11.60 -13.89 32.46
N LEU A 128 -10.78 -12.90 32.09
CA LEU A 128 -10.30 -12.74 30.72
C LEU A 128 -9.15 -13.74 30.49
N ILE A 129 -9.34 -14.68 29.57
CA ILE A 129 -8.32 -15.69 29.25
C ILE A 129 -7.57 -15.37 27.97
N PHE A 130 -8.30 -14.95 26.93
CA PHE A 130 -7.74 -14.67 25.61
C PHE A 130 -7.92 -13.20 25.24
N GLU A 131 -6.85 -12.61 24.72
CA GLU A 131 -6.90 -11.40 23.90
C GLU A 131 -6.21 -11.70 22.57
N ILE A 132 -7.00 -11.89 21.51
CA ILE A 132 -6.50 -12.32 20.20
C ILE A 132 -7.05 -11.37 19.15
N ARG A 133 -6.18 -10.52 18.59
CA ARG A 133 -6.59 -9.53 17.59
C ARG A 133 -5.49 -9.17 16.62
N GLU A 134 -5.90 -8.71 15.43
CA GLU A 134 -5.00 -8.24 14.38
C GLU A 134 -4.02 -9.32 13.87
N ASN A 135 -4.42 -10.60 13.86
CA ASN A 135 -3.62 -11.74 13.37
C ASN A 135 -4.21 -12.27 12.03
N PRO A 136 -3.93 -11.63 10.89
CA PRO A 136 -4.64 -11.83 9.62
C PRO A 136 -4.61 -13.27 9.09
N ASN A 137 -3.61 -14.08 9.46
CA ASN A 137 -3.46 -15.45 9.00
C ASN A 137 -4.02 -16.51 9.96
N LEU A 138 -4.62 -16.10 11.08
CA LEU A 138 -5.32 -17.01 11.98
C LEU A 138 -6.68 -17.38 11.35
N SER A 139 -6.91 -18.68 11.15
CA SER A 139 -8.11 -19.14 10.43
C SER A 139 -9.40 -18.84 11.19
N ILE A 140 -10.50 -18.61 10.45
CA ILE A 140 -11.82 -18.40 11.04
C ILE A 140 -12.27 -19.59 11.89
N LYS A 141 -11.90 -20.82 11.51
CA LYS A 141 -12.20 -22.04 12.28
C LYS A 141 -11.62 -21.96 13.70
N ILE A 142 -10.37 -21.53 13.81
CA ILE A 142 -9.70 -21.34 15.11
C ILE A 142 -10.39 -20.24 15.91
N ILE A 143 -10.71 -19.11 15.29
CA ILE A 143 -11.43 -18.00 15.94
C ILE A 143 -12.78 -18.48 16.51
N THR A 144 -13.56 -19.22 15.72
CA THR A 144 -14.87 -19.73 16.15
C THR A 144 -14.73 -20.67 17.35
N VAL A 145 -13.76 -21.58 17.33
CA VAL A 145 -13.48 -22.47 18.47
C VAL A 145 -13.15 -21.66 19.72
N LEU A 146 -12.27 -20.64 19.62
CA LEU A 146 -11.87 -19.84 20.77
C LEU A 146 -13.01 -18.97 21.33
N LYS A 147 -13.89 -18.44 20.46
CA LYS A 147 -15.10 -17.72 20.87
C LYS A 147 -16.09 -18.63 21.59
N ASN A 148 -16.22 -19.89 21.16
CA ASN A 148 -17.06 -20.86 21.85
C ASN A 148 -16.47 -21.24 23.22
N ILE A 149 -15.15 -21.38 23.31
CA ILE A 149 -14.44 -21.64 24.57
C ILE A 149 -14.62 -20.46 25.53
N CYS A 150 -14.43 -19.23 25.08
CA CYS A 150 -14.54 -18.02 25.90
C CYS A 150 -15.35 -16.91 25.19
N PRO A 151 -16.68 -16.88 25.37
CA PRO A 151 -17.54 -15.88 24.74
C PRO A 151 -17.27 -14.44 25.18
N GLN A 152 -16.75 -14.26 26.41
CA GLN A 152 -16.45 -12.96 27.02
C GLN A 152 -15.03 -12.46 26.67
N CYS A 153 -14.24 -13.25 25.93
CA CYS A 153 -12.87 -12.89 25.58
C CYS A 153 -12.80 -11.92 24.38
N HIS A 154 -11.72 -11.13 24.32
CA HIS A 154 -11.50 -10.19 23.23
C HIS A 154 -10.87 -10.89 22.03
N ILE A 155 -11.71 -11.43 21.13
CA ILE A 155 -11.26 -12.20 19.96
C ILE A 155 -11.84 -11.60 18.68
N THR A 156 -10.99 -11.01 17.84
CA THR A 156 -11.41 -10.47 16.54
C THR A 156 -11.12 -11.47 15.41
N ALA A 157 -12.08 -11.67 14.51
CA ALA A 157 -11.96 -12.63 13.41
C ALA A 157 -10.91 -12.26 12.35
N ASN A 158 -10.33 -11.06 12.41
CA ASN A 158 -9.38 -10.52 11.44
C ASN A 158 -9.90 -10.51 9.98
N LEU A 159 -11.17 -10.90 9.77
CA LEU A 159 -12.04 -10.54 8.65
C LEU A 159 -12.45 -9.08 8.86
N ALA A 160 -11.53 -8.18 8.59
CA ALA A 160 -11.83 -6.78 8.78
C ALA A 160 -12.67 -6.26 7.62
N CYS A 161 -13.52 -5.29 7.97
CA CYS A 161 -14.64 -4.75 7.21
C CYS A 161 -15.98 -5.50 7.34
N ASP A 162 -16.09 -6.56 8.17
CA ASP A 162 -17.35 -7.32 8.38
C ASP A 162 -17.97 -7.80 7.05
N LEU A 163 -17.10 -8.11 6.08
CA LEU A 163 -17.49 -8.52 4.75
C LEU A 163 -17.82 -10.01 4.77
N GLU A 164 -19.09 -10.32 4.60
CA GLU A 164 -19.61 -11.62 4.20
C GLU A 164 -19.00 -12.09 2.86
N GLY A 165 -19.21 -13.37 2.56
CA GLY A 165 -18.80 -13.94 1.29
C GLY A 165 -19.71 -13.51 0.15
N ARG A 166 -19.57 -12.27 -0.33
CA ARG A 166 -20.25 -11.74 -1.52
C ARG A 166 -19.42 -10.70 -2.27
N LYS A 167 -19.90 -10.28 -3.45
CA LYS A 167 -19.34 -9.11 -4.15
C LYS A 167 -19.81 -7.83 -3.46
N TYR A 168 -18.89 -6.87 -3.38
CA TYR A 168 -19.14 -5.53 -2.85
C TYR A 168 -18.94 -4.49 -3.94
N SER A 169 -19.78 -3.47 -3.93
CA SER A 169 -19.48 -2.23 -4.64
C SER A 169 -18.32 -1.49 -3.95
N ASP A 170 -17.62 -0.68 -4.71
CA ASP A 170 -16.52 0.15 -4.20
C ASP A 170 -16.95 1.05 -3.02
N LYS A 171 -18.17 1.59 -3.05
CA LYS A 171 -18.72 2.43 -1.99
C LYS A 171 -19.02 1.64 -0.71
N GLU A 172 -19.57 0.42 -0.84
CA GLU A 172 -19.76 -0.46 0.31
C GLU A 172 -18.41 -0.84 0.93
N LEU A 173 -17.44 -1.16 0.08
CA LEU A 173 -16.10 -1.53 0.52
C LEU A 173 -15.43 -0.41 1.32
N VAL A 174 -15.45 0.82 0.81
CA VAL A 174 -14.92 1.98 1.54
C VAL A 174 -15.63 2.18 2.86
N ARG A 175 -16.96 2.15 2.89
CA ARG A 175 -17.74 2.35 4.12
C ARG A 175 -17.40 1.31 5.19
N ALA A 176 -17.19 0.07 4.76
CA ALA A 176 -16.90 -1.04 5.63
C ALA A 176 -15.43 -1.03 6.13
N CYS A 177 -14.49 -0.62 5.27
CA CYS A 177 -13.05 -0.73 5.52
C CYS A 177 -12.36 0.54 5.99
N ALA A 178 -12.94 1.72 5.81
CA ALA A 178 -12.32 2.98 6.20
C ALA A 178 -11.95 2.97 7.70
N GLY A 179 -10.69 3.30 8.00
CA GLY A 179 -10.16 3.32 9.36
C GLY A 179 -9.93 1.95 10.01
N LYS A 180 -10.10 0.84 9.29
CA LYS A 180 -9.75 -0.50 9.77
C LYS A 180 -8.24 -0.74 9.63
N THR A 181 -7.68 -1.55 10.53
CA THR A 181 -6.24 -1.88 10.54
C THR A 181 -5.92 -3.09 9.65
N ILE A 182 -6.83 -4.04 9.55
CA ILE A 182 -6.72 -5.17 8.61
C ILE A 182 -7.71 -4.91 7.47
N ILE A 183 -7.38 -5.28 6.25
CA ILE A 183 -8.29 -5.30 5.11
C ILE A 183 -8.06 -6.61 4.39
N LYS A 184 -9.03 -7.54 4.50
CA LYS A 184 -8.89 -8.90 4.00
C LYS A 184 -10.25 -9.45 3.57
N PRO A 185 -10.37 -10.07 2.38
CA PRO A 185 -11.63 -10.67 1.95
C PRO A 185 -12.00 -11.89 2.79
N ALA A 186 -13.29 -12.24 2.76
CA ALA A 186 -13.74 -13.56 3.14
C ALA A 186 -13.09 -14.65 2.23
N PRO A 187 -12.86 -15.87 2.73
CA PRO A 187 -12.32 -16.96 1.92
C PRO A 187 -13.11 -17.16 0.61
N GLY A 188 -12.41 -17.22 -0.52
CA GLY A 188 -13.01 -17.37 -1.85
C GLY A 188 -13.47 -16.07 -2.52
N TRP A 189 -13.29 -14.92 -1.87
CA TRP A 189 -13.66 -13.60 -2.39
C TRP A 189 -12.43 -12.72 -2.59
N ILE A 190 -12.59 -11.68 -3.41
CA ILE A 190 -11.55 -10.68 -3.68
C ILE A 190 -12.07 -9.28 -3.41
N LEU A 191 -11.19 -8.40 -2.96
CA LEU A 191 -11.47 -6.98 -2.81
C LEU A 191 -10.83 -6.23 -3.98
N VAL A 192 -11.63 -5.47 -4.72
CA VAL A 192 -11.17 -4.59 -5.79
C VAL A 192 -11.75 -3.21 -5.54
N LEU A 193 -10.93 -2.17 -5.72
CA LEU A 193 -11.35 -0.78 -5.54
C LEU A 193 -10.81 0.06 -6.70
N SER A 194 -11.70 0.78 -7.40
CA SER A 194 -11.36 1.54 -8.60
C SER A 194 -11.58 3.03 -8.42
N SER A 195 -10.67 3.83 -9.00
CA SER A 195 -10.84 5.29 -9.09
C SER A 195 -12.00 5.72 -9.98
N ALA A 196 -12.61 4.79 -10.74
CA ALA A 196 -13.82 5.08 -11.54
C ALA A 196 -15.08 5.23 -10.67
N GLN A 197 -15.10 4.62 -9.48
CA GLN A 197 -16.27 4.61 -8.60
C GLN A 197 -15.99 5.18 -7.20
N THR A 198 -14.74 5.58 -6.95
CA THR A 198 -14.31 6.17 -5.67
C THR A 198 -13.59 7.49 -5.86
N THR A 199 -13.66 8.31 -4.82
CA THR A 199 -12.88 9.54 -4.72
C THR A 199 -11.51 9.28 -4.09
N GLU A 200 -10.57 10.19 -4.32
CA GLU A 200 -9.24 10.12 -3.69
C GLU A 200 -9.34 10.11 -2.16
N ALA A 201 -10.25 10.90 -1.59
CA ALA A 201 -10.48 10.96 -0.15
C ALA A 201 -10.95 9.63 0.43
N GLU A 202 -11.88 8.95 -0.25
CA GLU A 202 -12.39 7.64 0.14
C GLU A 202 -11.31 6.56 0.08
N MET A 203 -10.51 6.56 -0.98
CA MET A 203 -9.43 5.60 -1.16
C MET A 203 -8.32 5.82 -0.11
N ASN A 204 -7.99 7.08 0.20
CA ASN A 204 -7.06 7.41 1.28
C ASN A 204 -7.63 7.07 2.67
N ALA A 205 -8.94 7.25 2.90
CA ALA A 205 -9.58 6.86 4.16
C ALA A 205 -9.47 5.35 4.42
N LEU A 206 -9.60 4.53 3.37
CA LEU A 206 -9.39 3.09 3.41
C LEU A 206 -7.95 2.73 3.82
N CYS A 207 -6.95 3.43 3.27
CA CYS A 207 -5.55 3.18 3.59
C CYS A 207 -5.04 3.81 4.91
N SER A 208 -5.76 4.80 5.45
CA SER A 208 -5.26 5.69 6.51
C SER A 208 -4.74 5.00 7.78
N LYS A 209 -5.34 3.87 8.17
CA LYS A 209 -4.96 3.07 9.36
C LYS A 209 -4.54 1.64 9.02
N ALA A 210 -4.59 1.26 7.75
CA ALA A 210 -4.35 -0.11 7.33
C ALA A 210 -2.89 -0.52 7.57
N ILE A 211 -2.70 -1.64 8.27
CA ILE A 211 -1.41 -2.28 8.53
C ILE A 211 -1.24 -3.56 7.71
N TYR A 212 -2.35 -4.23 7.35
CA TYR A 212 -2.38 -5.39 6.45
C TYR A 212 -3.45 -5.18 5.39
N MET A 213 -3.12 -5.39 4.12
CA MET A 213 -4.07 -5.28 3.02
C MET A 213 -3.94 -6.44 2.04
N GLU A 214 -5.07 -7.06 1.72
CA GLU A 214 -5.23 -8.05 0.65
C GLU A 214 -6.34 -7.58 -0.29
N ILE A 215 -5.97 -6.77 -1.27
CA ILE A 215 -6.87 -5.98 -2.11
C ILE A 215 -6.17 -5.58 -3.41
N CYS A 216 -6.94 -5.33 -4.48
CA CYS A 216 -6.46 -4.71 -5.70
C CYS A 216 -7.01 -3.29 -5.81
N ILE A 217 -6.14 -2.29 -5.80
CA ILE A 217 -6.49 -0.88 -5.98
C ILE A 217 -6.13 -0.47 -7.41
N GLU A 218 -7.10 0.02 -8.17
CA GLU A 218 -6.96 0.41 -9.57
C GLU A 218 -7.23 1.91 -9.74
N ILE A 219 -6.16 2.69 -9.84
CA ILE A 219 -6.19 4.11 -10.15
C ILE A 219 -5.85 4.26 -11.63
N THR A 220 -6.86 4.51 -12.47
CA THR A 220 -6.66 4.61 -13.93
C THR A 220 -7.39 5.80 -14.50
N LYS A 221 -6.70 6.61 -15.32
CA LYS A 221 -7.26 7.77 -16.02
C LYS A 221 -8.05 8.72 -15.10
N SER A 222 -7.62 8.88 -13.86
CA SER A 222 -8.29 9.70 -12.85
C SER A 222 -7.56 11.03 -12.60
N GLU A 223 -8.20 11.88 -11.81
CA GLU A 223 -7.62 13.14 -11.33
C GLU A 223 -6.87 13.00 -10.00
N PHE A 224 -6.62 11.76 -9.56
CA PHE A 224 -5.98 11.51 -8.27
C PHE A 224 -4.55 12.03 -8.31
N LYS A 225 -4.17 12.72 -7.24
CA LYS A 225 -2.82 13.22 -6.99
C LYS A 225 -2.03 12.27 -6.13
N GLN A 226 -2.68 11.52 -5.25
CA GLN A 226 -1.99 10.71 -4.26
C GLN A 226 -2.79 9.54 -3.70
N LEU A 227 -2.06 8.52 -3.26
CA LEU A 227 -2.55 7.42 -2.42
C LEU A 227 -1.61 7.26 -1.23
N ARG A 228 -2.14 7.32 -0.01
CA ARG A 228 -1.37 7.31 1.23
C ARG A 228 -1.80 6.17 2.15
N CYS A 229 -0.91 5.21 2.35
CA CYS A 229 -1.08 4.07 3.25
C CYS A 229 0.09 4.04 4.25
N PRO A 230 0.19 5.04 5.15
CA PRO A 230 1.40 5.33 5.94
C PRO A 230 1.75 4.28 6.99
N HIS A 231 0.81 3.43 7.38
CA HIS A 231 1.00 2.39 8.41
C HIS A 231 1.12 0.99 7.84
N LEU A 232 1.11 0.84 6.51
CA LEU A 232 1.10 -0.46 5.86
C LEU A 232 2.37 -1.24 6.20
N ARG A 233 2.19 -2.49 6.61
CA ARG A 233 3.27 -3.43 6.94
C ARG A 233 3.27 -4.65 6.04
N GLU A 234 2.10 -5.06 5.54
CA GLU A 234 1.99 -6.13 4.56
C GLU A 234 0.97 -5.81 3.49
N LEU A 235 1.34 -6.03 2.23
CA LEU A 235 0.49 -5.83 1.06
C LEU A 235 0.48 -7.09 0.21
N ARG A 236 -0.73 -7.57 -0.09
CA ARG A 236 -0.97 -8.72 -0.96
C ARG A 236 -1.92 -8.32 -2.08
N PRO A 237 -1.69 -8.84 -3.30
CA PRO A 237 -2.67 -8.69 -4.36
C PRO A 237 -3.94 -9.46 -3.99
N CYS A 238 -5.08 -8.99 -4.48
CA CYS A 238 -6.35 -9.69 -4.27
C CYS A 238 -6.42 -11.05 -4.99
N GLN A 239 -5.57 -11.27 -6.00
CA GLN A 239 -5.44 -12.55 -6.72
C GLN A 239 -4.06 -12.66 -7.41
N PRO A 240 -3.53 -13.87 -7.64
CA PRO A 240 -2.25 -14.06 -8.31
C PRO A 240 -2.17 -13.39 -9.69
N GLY A 241 -1.01 -12.83 -10.02
CA GLY A 241 -0.76 -12.20 -11.33
C GLY A 241 -1.42 -10.83 -11.53
N ARG A 242 -2.26 -10.37 -10.61
CA ARG A 242 -2.78 -8.99 -10.57
C ARG A 242 -1.89 -8.10 -9.69
N PRO A 243 -1.70 -6.82 -10.06
CA PRO A 243 -1.11 -5.84 -9.16
C PRO A 243 -2.00 -5.58 -7.95
N ALA A 244 -1.40 -5.51 -6.76
CA ALA A 244 -2.10 -5.02 -5.57
C ALA A 244 -2.44 -3.53 -5.69
N ILE A 245 -1.55 -2.73 -6.29
CA ILE A 245 -1.79 -1.32 -6.60
C ILE A 245 -1.40 -1.05 -8.05
N LYS A 246 -2.38 -0.62 -8.84
CA LYS A 246 -2.24 -0.22 -10.25
C LYS A 246 -2.48 1.28 -10.37
N ILE A 247 -1.51 2.01 -10.91
CA ILE A 247 -1.58 3.45 -11.15
C ILE A 247 -1.15 3.71 -12.60
N VAL A 248 -2.12 3.84 -13.50
CA VAL A 248 -1.88 3.89 -14.95
C VAL A 248 -2.59 5.07 -15.60
N ASN A 249 -1.90 5.80 -16.48
CA ASN A 249 -2.48 6.92 -17.22
C ASN A 249 -3.05 8.03 -16.33
N ASN A 250 -2.39 8.34 -15.20
CA ASN A 250 -2.84 9.39 -14.27
C ASN A 250 -1.89 10.59 -14.35
N LEU A 251 -2.29 11.59 -15.12
CA LEU A 251 -1.47 12.79 -15.40
C LEU A 251 -1.13 13.60 -14.15
N TYR A 252 -2.01 13.56 -13.14
CA TYR A 252 -1.88 14.36 -11.92
C TYR A 252 -1.27 13.60 -10.75
N PHE A 253 -1.05 12.29 -10.89
CA PHE A 253 -0.58 11.47 -9.79
C PHE A 253 0.88 11.76 -9.48
N GLU A 254 1.13 12.14 -8.23
CA GLU A 254 2.39 12.69 -7.75
C GLU A 254 2.99 11.80 -6.65
N LEU A 255 2.15 11.18 -5.80
CA LEU A 255 2.62 10.48 -4.60
C LEU A 255 1.88 9.17 -4.34
N LEU A 256 2.61 8.06 -4.40
CA LEU A 256 2.24 6.84 -3.69
C LEU A 256 3.07 6.79 -2.40
N GLU A 257 2.41 6.84 -1.25
CA GLU A 257 3.05 6.76 0.05
C GLU A 257 2.76 5.40 0.69
N ILE A 258 3.77 4.53 0.69
CA ILE A 258 3.80 3.26 1.43
C ILE A 258 5.14 3.15 2.18
N PRO A 259 5.17 2.61 3.42
CA PRO A 259 6.43 2.36 4.11
C PRO A 259 7.34 1.44 3.33
N TYR A 260 8.65 1.70 3.38
CA TYR A 260 9.66 0.86 2.72
C TYR A 260 9.77 -0.53 3.31
N THR A 261 9.31 -0.70 4.55
CA THR A 261 9.34 -1.95 5.31
C THR A 261 8.14 -2.84 5.00
N VAL A 262 7.26 -2.44 4.05
CA VAL A 262 6.12 -3.26 3.64
C VAL A 262 6.63 -4.59 3.08
N VAL A 263 6.17 -5.68 3.68
CA VAL A 263 6.41 -7.05 3.21
C VAL A 263 5.33 -7.41 2.20
N TYR A 264 5.70 -8.22 1.22
CA TYR A 264 4.78 -8.74 0.22
C TYR A 264 5.22 -10.14 -0.25
N PRO A 265 4.32 -10.95 -0.82
CA PRO A 265 4.66 -12.30 -1.25
C PRO A 265 5.68 -12.30 -2.40
N ARG A 266 6.66 -13.21 -2.35
CA ARG A 266 7.67 -13.36 -3.41
C ARG A 266 7.03 -13.84 -4.71
N GLY A 267 7.46 -13.27 -5.83
CA GLY A 267 6.98 -13.64 -7.17
C GLY A 267 5.64 -13.01 -7.56
N GLU A 268 4.96 -12.33 -6.64
CA GLU A 268 3.73 -11.60 -6.95
C GLU A 268 4.00 -10.24 -7.59
N LEU A 269 3.03 -9.79 -8.39
CA LEU A 269 3.00 -8.45 -8.93
C LEU A 269 2.36 -7.52 -7.89
N ILE A 270 3.13 -6.63 -7.28
CA ILE A 270 2.61 -5.73 -6.25
C ILE A 270 2.20 -4.37 -6.82
N LEU A 271 3.05 -3.81 -7.69
CA LEU A 271 2.88 -2.48 -8.25
C LEU A 271 2.89 -2.56 -9.78
N GLU A 272 1.92 -1.88 -10.40
CA GLU A 272 1.93 -1.53 -11.82
C GLU A 272 1.82 0.00 -11.93
N ILE A 273 2.90 0.68 -12.32
CA ILE A 273 2.98 2.13 -12.37
C ILE A 273 3.58 2.57 -13.69
N HIS A 274 2.79 3.22 -14.53
CA HIS A 274 3.26 3.81 -15.78
C HIS A 274 2.34 4.93 -16.24
N GLU A 275 2.87 5.81 -17.07
CA GLU A 275 2.16 6.98 -17.58
C GLU A 275 1.66 7.91 -16.47
N VAL A 276 2.53 8.17 -15.48
CA VAL A 276 2.33 9.06 -14.33
C VAL A 276 3.34 10.22 -14.32
N PRO A 277 3.25 11.16 -15.28
CA PRO A 277 4.33 12.10 -15.61
C PRO A 277 4.74 13.02 -14.45
N ARG A 278 3.89 13.22 -13.45
CA ARG A 278 4.20 14.07 -12.30
C ARG A 278 4.80 13.33 -11.10
N MET A 279 4.81 12.00 -11.10
CA MET A 279 5.52 11.25 -10.07
C MET A 279 7.03 11.53 -10.17
N PRO A 280 7.70 11.95 -9.07
CA PRO A 280 9.13 12.22 -9.09
C PRO A 280 9.96 11.01 -9.51
N THR A 281 11.01 11.22 -10.29
CA THR A 281 11.89 10.14 -10.76
C THR A 281 12.55 9.40 -9.59
N ALA A 282 12.91 10.12 -8.52
CA ALA A 282 13.42 9.50 -7.29
C ALA A 282 12.42 8.50 -6.68
N LEU A 283 11.13 8.83 -6.68
CA LEU A 283 10.08 7.96 -6.16
C LEU A 283 9.86 6.73 -7.06
N ILE A 284 9.90 6.91 -8.38
CA ILE A 284 9.83 5.79 -9.35
C ILE A 284 11.00 4.82 -9.13
N LYS A 285 12.24 5.33 -9.06
CA LYS A 285 13.45 4.52 -8.85
C LYS A 285 13.40 3.79 -7.50
N ARG A 286 12.87 4.45 -6.47
CA ARG A 286 12.62 3.83 -5.17
C ARG A 286 11.68 2.63 -5.30
N PHE A 287 10.56 2.74 -6.03
CA PHE A 287 9.64 1.62 -6.21
C PHE A 287 10.20 0.49 -7.08
N GLN A 288 10.99 0.83 -8.11
CA GLN A 288 11.73 -0.17 -8.89
C GLN A 288 12.71 -0.97 -8.03
N SER A 289 13.37 -0.30 -7.07
CA SER A 289 14.29 -0.96 -6.13
C SER A 289 13.56 -1.79 -5.08
N PHE A 290 12.40 -1.30 -4.61
CA PHE A 290 11.54 -1.98 -3.64
C PHE A 290 10.99 -3.30 -4.19
N CYS A 291 10.63 -3.36 -5.47
CA CYS A 291 10.00 -4.52 -6.09
C CYS A 291 10.51 -4.80 -7.51
N LYS A 292 11.41 -5.79 -7.62
CA LYS A 292 12.04 -6.17 -8.90
C LYS A 292 11.06 -6.83 -9.89
N SER A 293 10.00 -7.49 -9.41
CA SER A 293 8.95 -8.10 -10.23
C SER A 293 7.86 -7.12 -10.66
N CYS A 294 7.90 -5.88 -10.17
CA CYS A 294 6.87 -4.88 -10.44
C CYS A 294 7.01 -4.27 -11.84
N LYS A 295 5.87 -3.87 -12.42
CA LYS A 295 5.80 -3.23 -13.74
C LYS A 295 5.84 -1.72 -13.58
N ILE A 296 7.04 -1.15 -13.46
CA ILE A 296 7.22 0.28 -13.20
C ILE A 296 8.09 0.90 -14.29
N THR A 297 7.52 1.82 -15.07
CA THR A 297 8.28 2.56 -16.09
C THR A 297 8.57 4.00 -15.64
N ALA A 298 9.78 4.46 -15.93
CA ALA A 298 10.10 5.86 -15.77
C ALA A 298 9.32 6.66 -16.82
N ASN A 299 8.55 7.66 -16.40
CA ASN A 299 7.79 8.55 -17.29
C ASN A 299 8.70 9.55 -18.03
N LEU A 300 9.88 9.11 -18.45
CA LEU A 300 10.76 9.79 -19.38
C LEU A 300 10.15 9.59 -20.75
N GLY A 301 9.17 10.42 -21.07
CA GLY A 301 8.27 10.26 -22.22
C GLY A 301 8.96 9.95 -23.55
N CYS A 302 10.16 10.49 -23.75
CA CYS A 302 10.99 10.26 -24.94
C CYS A 302 12.28 9.48 -24.67
N GLY A 303 12.55 9.01 -23.45
CA GLY A 303 13.77 8.24 -23.14
C GLY A 303 15.11 9.02 -23.28
N LEU A 304 15.07 10.33 -23.49
CA LEU A 304 16.26 11.17 -23.59
C LEU A 304 16.85 11.45 -22.20
N THR A 305 18.06 10.94 -21.96
CA THR A 305 18.76 11.06 -20.66
C THR A 305 20.01 11.93 -20.71
N LYS A 306 20.39 12.45 -21.88
CA LYS A 306 21.59 13.27 -22.12
C LYS A 306 21.30 14.77 -22.18
N ARG A 307 22.31 15.60 -21.89
CA ARG A 307 22.20 17.09 -21.88
C ARG A 307 22.05 17.66 -23.27
N ASN A 308 22.79 17.10 -24.23
CA ASN A 308 22.85 17.59 -25.59
C ASN A 308 22.23 16.53 -26.50
N TYR A 309 21.14 16.90 -27.15
CA TYR A 309 20.53 16.14 -28.23
C TYR A 309 20.25 17.10 -29.38
N SER A 310 20.26 16.60 -30.61
CA SER A 310 19.77 17.39 -31.75
C SER A 310 18.25 17.37 -31.79
N ASP A 311 17.64 18.35 -32.44
CA ASP A 311 16.19 18.37 -32.62
C ASP A 311 15.70 17.12 -33.38
N ALA A 312 16.48 16.61 -34.33
CA ALA A 312 16.19 15.35 -35.03
C ALA A 312 16.19 14.13 -34.09
N GLU A 313 17.17 14.04 -33.18
CA GLU A 313 17.19 12.99 -32.14
C GLU A 313 15.96 13.10 -31.23
N MET A 314 15.59 14.32 -30.86
CA MET A 314 14.40 14.55 -30.04
C MET A 314 13.12 14.15 -30.77
N VAL A 315 12.95 14.54 -32.03
CA VAL A 315 11.79 14.14 -32.84
C VAL A 315 11.71 12.62 -32.93
N ALA A 316 12.82 11.95 -33.27
CA ALA A 316 12.86 10.50 -33.37
C ALA A 316 12.47 9.81 -32.05
N ALA A 317 12.87 10.38 -30.92
CA ALA A 317 12.59 9.83 -29.60
C ALA A 317 11.17 10.11 -29.09
N CYS A 318 10.60 11.28 -29.45
CA CYS A 318 9.34 11.79 -28.93
C CYS A 318 8.13 11.53 -29.85
N ALA A 319 8.34 11.36 -31.16
CA ALA A 319 7.24 11.19 -32.10
C ALA A 319 6.36 9.97 -31.73
N GLY A 320 5.04 10.18 -31.74
CA GLY A 320 4.07 9.15 -31.41
C GLY A 320 3.97 8.76 -29.92
N LYS A 321 4.71 9.43 -29.02
CA LYS A 321 4.61 9.20 -27.57
C LYS A 321 3.43 9.98 -26.96
N THR A 322 2.83 9.43 -25.91
CA THR A 322 1.70 10.04 -25.17
C THR A 322 2.18 11.04 -24.12
N ILE A 323 3.40 10.84 -23.60
CA ILE A 323 4.05 11.73 -22.64
C ILE A 323 5.32 12.24 -23.31
N ILE A 324 5.50 13.56 -23.32
CA ILE A 324 6.70 14.24 -23.79
C ILE A 324 7.27 14.98 -22.58
N LYS A 325 8.29 14.42 -21.94
CA LYS A 325 8.87 14.97 -20.70
C LYS A 325 10.38 14.78 -20.69
N PRO A 326 11.17 15.82 -20.38
CA PRO A 326 12.61 15.69 -20.20
C PRO A 326 12.93 14.85 -18.96
N ALA A 327 14.16 14.35 -18.89
CA ALA A 327 14.73 13.94 -17.62
C ALA A 327 14.79 15.13 -16.63
N GLU A 328 14.81 14.83 -15.33
CA GLU A 328 14.90 15.85 -14.29
C GLU A 328 16.19 16.67 -14.43
N GLY A 329 16.07 18.00 -14.46
CA GLY A 329 17.18 18.92 -14.68
C GLY A 329 17.49 19.21 -16.16
N TYR A 330 16.70 18.69 -17.10
CA TYR A 330 16.84 18.91 -18.53
C TYR A 330 15.62 19.64 -19.10
N MET A 331 15.78 20.23 -20.29
CA MET A 331 14.70 20.89 -21.01
C MET A 331 14.52 20.21 -22.36
N LEU A 332 13.29 20.22 -22.89
CA LEU A 332 13.00 19.92 -24.29
C LEU A 332 12.75 21.24 -25.03
N ILE A 333 13.47 21.47 -26.12
CA ILE A 333 13.29 22.64 -26.99
C ILE A 333 13.24 22.14 -28.44
N MET A 334 12.27 22.63 -29.21
CA MET A 334 12.10 22.32 -30.62
C MET A 334 11.92 23.59 -31.44
N SER A 335 12.74 23.80 -32.47
CA SER A 335 12.67 25.01 -33.31
C SER A 335 12.29 24.71 -34.76
N SER A 336 11.52 25.59 -35.38
CA SER A 336 11.28 25.57 -36.84
C SER A 336 12.52 25.85 -37.67
N ASP A 337 13.62 26.29 -37.04
CA ASP A 337 14.92 26.48 -37.70
C ASP A 337 15.55 25.14 -38.11
N THR A 338 15.19 24.06 -37.41
CA THR A 338 15.84 22.74 -37.46
C THR A 338 14.84 21.58 -37.61
N VAL A 339 13.55 21.83 -37.42
CA VAL A 339 12.48 20.81 -37.49
C VAL A 339 11.42 21.22 -38.50
N SER A 340 11.03 20.27 -39.35
CA SER A 340 9.97 20.46 -40.33
C SER A 340 8.57 20.45 -39.69
N GLU A 341 7.58 20.97 -40.42
CA GLU A 341 6.18 20.91 -39.98
C GLU A 341 5.69 19.47 -39.75
N ALA A 342 6.11 18.53 -40.59
CA ALA A 342 5.70 17.13 -40.48
C ALA A 342 6.24 16.50 -39.18
N GLU A 343 7.51 16.72 -38.87
CA GLU A 343 8.17 16.22 -37.66
C GLU A 343 7.59 16.83 -36.39
N MET A 344 7.39 18.15 -36.39
CA MET A 344 6.81 18.86 -35.25
C MET A 344 5.37 18.38 -34.96
N ASN A 345 4.58 18.18 -36.01
CA ASN A 345 3.24 17.59 -35.87
C ASN A 345 3.29 16.12 -35.46
N ALA A 346 4.31 15.34 -35.86
CA ALA A 346 4.47 13.95 -35.43
C ALA A 346 4.75 13.83 -33.93
N VAL A 347 5.48 14.78 -33.33
CA VAL A 347 5.65 14.89 -31.87
C VAL A 347 4.32 15.20 -31.19
N CYS A 348 3.53 16.13 -31.74
CA CYS A 348 2.24 16.51 -31.17
C CYS A 348 1.10 15.51 -31.40
N ALA A 349 1.21 14.64 -32.40
CA ALA A 349 0.10 13.85 -32.92
C ALA A 349 -0.60 12.97 -31.88
N LYS A 350 0.16 12.39 -30.94
CA LYS A 350 -0.36 11.52 -29.86
C LYS A 350 -0.13 12.08 -28.45
N ALA A 351 0.53 13.23 -28.34
CA ALA A 351 0.93 13.78 -27.05
C ALA A 351 -0.28 14.21 -26.23
N VAL A 352 -0.33 13.73 -24.99
CA VAL A 352 -1.36 14.04 -23.98
C VAL A 352 -0.78 14.93 -22.88
N TYR A 353 0.49 14.71 -22.51
CA TYR A 353 1.25 15.55 -21.59
C TYR A 353 2.53 16.02 -22.28
N MET A 354 2.82 17.32 -22.25
CA MET A 354 4.04 17.87 -22.80
C MET A 354 4.71 18.83 -21.80
N GLU A 355 6.02 18.69 -21.65
CA GLU A 355 6.91 19.61 -20.93
C GLU A 355 8.06 19.98 -21.87
N ILE A 356 7.84 21.05 -22.66
CA ILE A 356 8.66 21.39 -23.82
C ILE A 356 8.45 22.86 -24.20
N CYS A 357 9.45 23.45 -24.87
CA CYS A 357 9.30 24.72 -25.57
C CYS A 357 9.32 24.48 -27.09
N ILE A 358 8.25 24.86 -27.76
CA ILE A 358 8.13 24.83 -29.23
C ILE A 358 8.25 26.26 -29.75
N ILE A 359 9.18 26.49 -30.66
CA ILE A 359 9.45 27.79 -31.25
C ILE A 359 9.27 27.69 -32.76
N ILE A 360 8.26 28.37 -33.30
CA ILE A 360 8.00 28.45 -34.74
C ILE A 360 8.12 29.91 -35.16
N ARG A 361 9.16 30.27 -35.91
CA ARG A 361 9.39 31.66 -36.30
C ARG A 361 9.81 31.81 -37.76
N ASN A 362 9.33 32.86 -38.42
CA ASN A 362 9.72 33.24 -39.77
C ASN A 362 9.78 32.07 -40.76
N SER A 363 8.87 31.10 -40.62
CA SER A 363 8.93 29.81 -41.29
C SER A 363 7.83 29.67 -42.35
N LYS A 364 7.94 28.61 -43.15
CA LYS A 364 6.93 28.21 -44.14
C LYS A 364 5.82 27.33 -43.54
N PHE A 365 5.74 27.20 -42.22
CA PHE A 365 4.72 26.39 -41.55
C PHE A 365 3.32 26.90 -41.91
N ARG A 366 2.44 25.95 -42.22
CA ARG A 366 1.01 26.13 -42.48
C ARG A 366 0.19 25.74 -41.26
N SER A 367 0.60 24.70 -40.53
CA SER A 367 -0.16 24.20 -39.39
C SER A 367 0.67 23.67 -38.22
N LEU A 368 0.16 23.86 -37.00
CA LEU A 368 0.57 23.11 -35.81
C LEU A 368 -0.67 22.45 -35.17
N ARG A 369 -0.63 21.14 -34.98
CA ARG A 369 -1.78 20.33 -34.55
C ARG A 369 -1.40 19.39 -33.41
N CYS A 370 -1.95 19.65 -32.22
CA CYS A 370 -1.77 18.84 -31.01
C CYS A 370 -3.15 18.39 -30.48
N PRO A 371 -3.81 17.43 -31.16
CA PRO A 371 -5.24 17.14 -31.00
C PRO A 371 -5.62 16.48 -29.66
N HIS A 372 -4.66 15.82 -28.99
CA HIS A 372 -4.89 15.08 -27.75
C HIS A 372 -4.28 15.73 -26.51
N LEU A 373 -3.67 16.91 -26.66
CA LEU A 373 -2.90 17.57 -25.61
C LEU A 373 -3.82 18.02 -24.46
N ARG A 374 -3.62 17.45 -23.27
CA ARG A 374 -4.38 17.76 -22.05
C ARG A 374 -3.60 18.58 -21.04
N GLU A 375 -2.27 18.47 -21.04
CA GLU A 375 -1.41 19.28 -20.18
C GLU A 375 -0.17 19.74 -20.94
N LEU A 376 0.11 21.04 -20.85
CA LEU A 376 1.26 21.68 -21.47
C LEU A 376 2.01 22.50 -20.42
N LYS A 377 3.27 22.13 -20.19
CA LYS A 377 4.21 22.87 -19.35
C LYS A 377 5.31 23.44 -20.22
N SER A 378 5.70 24.67 -19.90
CA SER A 378 6.89 25.26 -20.50
C SER A 378 8.14 24.53 -20.03
N CYS A 379 9.14 24.46 -20.90
CA CYS A 379 10.46 23.96 -20.55
C CYS A 379 11.17 24.83 -19.50
N LYS A 380 10.77 26.09 -19.31
CA LYS A 380 11.38 27.01 -18.35
C LYS A 380 10.36 28.02 -17.76
N PRO A 381 10.47 28.39 -16.46
CA PRO A 381 9.64 29.42 -15.88
C PRO A 381 9.69 30.75 -16.65
N GLY A 382 8.54 31.42 -16.79
CA GLY A 382 8.42 32.71 -17.47
C GLY A 382 8.47 32.66 -19.00
N VAL A 383 8.78 31.50 -19.60
CA VAL A 383 8.82 31.32 -21.06
C VAL A 383 7.51 30.66 -21.52
N PRO A 384 6.86 31.11 -22.62
CA PRO A 384 5.74 30.38 -23.19
C PRO A 384 6.18 29.01 -23.72
N ALA A 385 5.36 27.98 -23.47
CA ALA A 385 5.60 26.62 -23.94
C ALA A 385 5.49 26.51 -25.47
N ILE A 386 4.63 27.31 -26.10
CA ILE A 386 4.54 27.38 -27.56
C ILE A 386 4.62 28.85 -27.99
N ARG A 387 5.60 29.16 -28.85
CA ARG A 387 5.85 30.49 -29.42
C ARG A 387 5.79 30.43 -30.94
N ILE A 388 4.86 31.16 -31.55
CA ILE A 388 4.64 31.16 -33.00
C ILE A 388 4.65 32.61 -33.52
N LEU A 389 5.74 33.02 -34.16
CA LEU A 389 6.06 34.41 -34.47
C LEU A 389 6.35 34.63 -35.96
N GLY A 390 5.63 35.52 -36.63
CA GLY A 390 6.08 36.00 -37.95
C GLY A 390 5.95 35.00 -39.10
N ASN A 391 5.02 34.03 -39.05
CA ASN A 391 4.91 32.99 -40.07
C ASN A 391 3.88 33.37 -41.15
N PRO A 392 4.31 33.74 -42.37
CA PRO A 392 3.41 34.31 -43.39
C PRO A 392 2.41 33.29 -43.96
N LEU A 393 2.73 31.99 -43.92
CA LEU A 393 1.92 30.92 -44.48
C LEU A 393 1.06 30.18 -43.45
N LEU A 394 1.18 30.51 -42.17
CA LEU A 394 0.48 29.80 -41.10
C LEU A 394 -1.02 30.09 -41.16
N THR A 395 -1.83 29.07 -41.41
CA THR A 395 -3.29 29.17 -41.51
C THR A 395 -4.00 28.57 -40.30
N GLU A 396 -3.39 27.57 -39.66
CA GLU A 396 -4.01 26.80 -38.59
C GLU A 396 -3.07 26.60 -37.39
N VAL A 397 -3.60 26.84 -36.19
CA VAL A 397 -3.06 26.28 -34.95
C VAL A 397 -4.22 25.63 -34.23
N SER A 398 -4.08 24.34 -33.93
CA SER A 398 -5.13 23.51 -33.34
C SER A 398 -4.58 22.77 -32.12
N ILE A 399 -5.14 23.09 -30.96
CA ILE A 399 -4.82 22.46 -29.69
C ILE A 399 -6.11 21.85 -29.14
N SER A 400 -6.01 20.69 -28.48
CA SER A 400 -7.17 20.03 -27.91
C SER A 400 -8.01 20.95 -27.03
N LYS A 401 -9.33 20.81 -27.12
CA LYS A 401 -10.28 21.56 -26.27
C LYS A 401 -10.19 21.16 -24.79
N THR A 402 -9.57 20.01 -24.51
CA THR A 402 -9.42 19.45 -23.17
C THR A 402 -8.10 19.84 -22.50
N LEU A 403 -7.30 20.73 -23.13
CA LEU A 403 -6.10 21.28 -22.51
C LEU A 403 -6.47 22.02 -21.22
N LEU A 404 -5.91 21.58 -20.09
CA LEU A 404 -6.02 22.30 -18.83
C LEU A 404 -5.04 23.48 -18.83
N TYR A 405 -5.60 24.68 -18.80
CA TYR A 405 -4.88 25.92 -18.62
C TYR A 405 -4.67 26.23 -17.14
N ARG A 406 -3.45 26.60 -16.73
CA ARG A 406 -3.17 27.12 -15.40
C ARG A 406 -3.26 28.65 -15.43
N ILE A 407 -4.13 29.21 -14.60
CA ILE A 407 -4.26 30.66 -14.44
C ILE A 407 -2.90 31.25 -14.02
N GLY A 408 -2.53 32.39 -14.62
CA GLY A 408 -1.27 33.09 -14.40
C GLY A 408 -0.10 32.59 -15.25
N THR A 409 -0.25 31.54 -16.08
CA THR A 409 0.84 31.03 -16.92
C THR A 409 0.69 31.45 -18.38
N LYS A 410 1.57 32.33 -18.89
CA LYS A 410 1.61 32.72 -20.32
C LYS A 410 2.11 31.57 -21.20
N THR A 411 1.28 30.56 -21.40
CA THR A 411 1.67 29.26 -21.99
C THR A 411 1.84 29.33 -23.51
N LEU A 412 1.12 30.24 -24.16
CA LEU A 412 1.14 30.46 -25.61
C LEU A 412 1.51 31.92 -25.94
N GLU A 413 2.38 32.11 -26.93
CA GLU A 413 2.65 33.39 -27.60
C GLU A 413 2.51 33.21 -29.11
N ILE A 414 1.46 33.77 -29.72
CA ILE A 414 1.16 33.63 -31.14
C ILE A 414 0.87 35.04 -31.72
N ARG A 415 1.79 35.57 -32.52
CA ARG A 415 1.66 36.91 -33.12
C ARG A 415 2.40 37.07 -34.44
N GLY A 416 2.00 38.05 -35.24
CA GLY A 416 2.61 38.33 -36.55
C GLY A 416 2.37 37.22 -37.60
N ASN A 417 1.25 36.51 -37.51
CA ASN A 417 0.91 35.43 -38.45
C ASN A 417 -0.29 35.89 -39.31
N PRO A 418 -0.05 36.55 -40.47
CA PRO A 418 -1.07 37.30 -41.20
C PRO A 418 -2.17 36.41 -41.81
N ARG A 419 -1.91 35.12 -42.05
CA ARG A 419 -2.88 34.16 -42.60
C ARG A 419 -3.57 33.29 -41.55
N LEU A 420 -3.25 33.46 -40.27
CA LEU A 420 -3.82 32.62 -39.21
C LEU A 420 -5.33 32.84 -39.12
N SER A 421 -6.08 31.74 -39.17
CA SER A 421 -7.54 31.80 -39.23
C SER A 421 -8.14 32.46 -37.98
N LYS A 422 -9.21 33.26 -38.17
CA LYS A 422 -9.99 33.83 -37.06
C LYS A 422 -10.54 32.74 -36.13
N LYS A 423 -10.86 31.56 -36.70
CA LYS A 423 -11.32 30.38 -35.96
C LYS A 423 -10.25 29.87 -34.98
N SER A 424 -9.01 29.70 -35.43
CA SER A 424 -7.89 29.30 -34.58
C SER A 424 -7.66 30.31 -33.45
N ILE A 425 -7.62 31.60 -33.77
CA ILE A 425 -7.42 32.67 -32.77
C ILE A 425 -8.53 32.63 -31.71
N LYS A 426 -9.80 32.55 -32.12
CA LYS A 426 -10.94 32.46 -31.19
C LYS A 426 -10.87 31.22 -30.30
N ALA A 427 -10.53 30.06 -30.87
CA ALA A 427 -10.41 28.82 -30.12
C ALA A 427 -9.28 28.90 -29.08
N LEU A 428 -8.12 29.44 -29.45
CA LEU A 428 -6.97 29.55 -28.57
C LEU A 428 -7.15 30.62 -27.48
N ASN A 429 -7.78 31.76 -27.80
CA ASN A 429 -8.14 32.76 -26.79
C ASN A 429 -9.15 32.21 -25.77
N LYS A 430 -10.07 31.33 -26.20
CA LYS A 430 -10.96 30.64 -25.27
C LYS A 430 -10.22 29.65 -24.36
N LEU A 431 -9.19 28.97 -24.90
CA LEU A 431 -8.36 28.03 -24.15
C LEU A 431 -7.43 28.73 -23.16
N CYS A 432 -6.85 29.86 -23.55
CA CYS A 432 -5.92 30.63 -22.72
C CYS A 432 -6.19 32.13 -22.88
N PRO A 433 -7.09 32.69 -22.05
CA PRO A 433 -7.45 34.11 -22.13
C PRO A 433 -6.30 35.08 -21.83
N GLU A 434 -5.32 34.66 -21.03
CA GLU A 434 -4.18 35.51 -20.61
C GLU A 434 -2.95 35.33 -21.54
N CYS A 435 -3.06 34.46 -22.55
CA CYS A 435 -1.99 34.26 -23.54
C CYS A 435 -1.96 35.41 -24.56
N ILE A 436 -0.79 35.60 -25.19
CA ILE A 436 -0.64 36.62 -26.24
C ILE A 436 -1.03 35.98 -27.57
N ILE A 437 -2.26 36.19 -28.03
CA ILE A 437 -2.76 35.56 -29.27
C ILE A 437 -3.45 36.61 -30.15
N ARG A 438 -2.74 37.07 -31.18
CA ARG A 438 -3.24 38.14 -32.06
C ARG A 438 -2.73 38.01 -33.49
N ARG A 439 -3.60 38.32 -34.44
CA ARG A 439 -3.26 38.53 -35.85
C ARG A 439 -2.68 39.94 -35.97
N GLN A 440 -1.38 40.09 -35.77
CA GLN A 440 -0.72 41.34 -36.15
C GLN A 440 -0.41 41.30 -37.66
N PRO A 441 -0.56 42.44 -38.36
CA PRO A 441 -0.26 42.56 -39.79
C PRO A 441 1.15 42.10 -40.15
#